data_AF-A0A6I7WPJ5-F1
#
_entry.id   AF-A0A6I7WPJ5-F1
#
_cell.length_a   1.000
_cell.length_b   1.000
_cell.length_c   1.000
_cell.angle_alpha   90.00
_cell.angle_beta   90.00
_cell.angle_gamma   90.00
#
_symmetry.space_group_name_H-M   'P 1'
#
loop_
_entity.id
_entity.type
_entity.pdbx_description
1 polymer ?
#
loop_
_entity_poly.entity_id
_entity_poly.type
_entity_poly.pdbx_seq_one_letter_code
_entity_poly.pdbx_strand_id
1 'polypeptide(L)' 'MRKHMNQYKQLTEGQRYQISALLKVETLQKDIALILGVSPPTISRELDRNTGKRGYRPKQAHIKAERRRQATE' A
#
# COMPACT_ATOMS: atom_id res chain seq x y z
N MET A 1 0.50 -17.35 26.40
CA MET A 1 0.96 -16.60 25.20
C MET A 1 -0.19 -16.50 24.20
N ARG A 2 -0.78 -15.32 24.00
CA ARG A 2 -1.71 -15.11 22.89
C ARG A 2 -0.89 -15.00 21.61
N LYS A 3 -1.01 -15.97 20.69
CA LYS A 3 -0.59 -15.79 19.30
C LYS A 3 -1.41 -14.61 18.77
N HIS A 4 -0.80 -13.44 18.62
CA HIS A 4 -1.35 -12.43 17.73
C HIS A 4 -1.22 -13.01 16.32
N MET A 5 -2.29 -13.65 15.86
CA MET A 5 -2.49 -13.91 14.44
C MET A 5 -2.68 -12.53 13.81
N ASN A 6 -1.56 -11.90 13.47
CA ASN A 6 -1.51 -10.59 12.86
C ASN A 6 -2.21 -10.74 11.51
N GLN A 7 -3.51 -10.46 11.48
CA GLN A 7 -4.29 -10.33 10.26
C GLN A 7 -3.63 -9.20 9.46
N TYR A 8 -2.67 -9.55 8.61
CA TYR A 8 -1.97 -8.62 7.75
C TYR A 8 -3.01 -8.01 6.81
N LYS A 9 -3.59 -6.88 7.23
CA LYS A 9 -4.54 -6.13 6.41
C LYS A 9 -3.80 -5.61 5.19
N GLN A 10 -4.05 -6.27 4.06
CA GLN A 10 -3.54 -5.84 2.77
C GLN A 10 -4.23 -4.53 2.38
N LEU A 11 -3.49 -3.66 1.71
CA LEU A 11 -4.08 -2.48 1.10
C LEU A 11 -5.04 -2.90 0.00
N THR A 12 -6.30 -2.50 0.13
CA THR A 12 -7.32 -2.68 -0.90
C THR A 12 -6.97 -1.86 -2.15
N GLU A 13 -7.59 -2.18 -3.27
CA GLU A 13 -7.45 -1.35 -4.48
C GLU A 13 -7.86 0.10 -4.20
N GLY A 14 -8.99 0.32 -3.50
CA GLY A 14 -9.46 1.65 -3.11
C GLY A 14 -8.44 2.46 -2.29
N GLN A 15 -7.78 1.81 -1.31
CA GLN A 15 -6.72 2.47 -0.54
C GLN A 15 -5.54 2.87 -1.42
N ARG A 16 -5.17 2.08 -2.43
CA ARG A 16 -4.12 2.44 -3.40
C ARG A 16 -4.51 3.66 -4.22
N TYR A 17 -5.78 3.77 -4.61
CA TYR A 17 -6.28 4.98 -5.28
C TYR A 17 -6.23 6.21 -4.36
N GLN A 18 -6.58 6.07 -3.08
CA GLN A 18 -6.44 7.15 -2.09
C GLN A 18 -4.98 7.58 -1.91
N ILE A 19 -4.04 6.62 -1.79
CA ILE A 19 -2.59 6.92 -1.76
C ILE A 19 -2.20 7.74 -2.99
N SER A 20 -2.63 7.32 -4.19
CA SER A 20 -2.31 8.03 -5.43
C SER A 20 -2.86 9.47 -5.46
N ALA A 21 -4.07 9.70 -4.94
CA ALA A 21 -4.65 11.04 -4.85
C ALA A 21 -3.89 11.93 -3.85
N LEU A 22 -3.54 11.39 -2.68
CA LEU A 22 -2.80 12.11 -1.63
C LEU A 22 -1.35 12.44 -2.06
N LEU A 23 -0.69 11.54 -2.77
CA LEU A 23 0.64 11.81 -3.34
C LEU A 23 0.60 12.94 -4.39
N LYS A 24 -0.50 13.08 -5.15
CA LYS A 24 -0.64 14.16 -6.14
C LYS A 24 -0.77 15.55 -5.51
N VAL A 25 -1.24 15.62 -4.27
CA VAL A 25 -1.29 16.86 -3.48
C VAL A 25 -0.14 16.92 -2.46
N GLU A 26 0.95 16.19 -2.75
CA GLU A 26 2.22 16.24 -2.01
C GLU A 26 2.11 15.90 -0.52
N THR A 27 1.11 15.10 -0.13
CA THR A 27 0.94 14.66 1.26
C THR A 27 2.07 13.72 1.66
N LEU A 28 2.65 13.94 2.84
CA LEU A 28 3.73 13.10 3.37
C LEU A 28 3.22 11.68 3.67
N GLN A 29 4.08 10.67 3.46
CA GLN A 29 3.72 9.26 3.67
C GLN A 29 3.19 8.96 5.10
N LYS A 30 3.74 9.65 6.11
CA LYS A 30 3.28 9.52 7.51
C LYS A 30 1.84 9.98 7.69
N ASP A 31 1.44 11.04 6.99
CA ASP A 31 0.10 11.61 7.09
C ASP A 31 -0.88 10.79 6.25
N ILE A 32 -0.45 10.27 5.08
CA ILE A 32 -1.21 9.28 4.32
C ILE A 32 -1.52 8.05 5.18
N ALA A 33 -0.53 7.55 5.94
CA ALA A 33 -0.72 6.40 6.82
C ALA A 33 -1.77 6.69 7.90
N LEU A 34 -1.73 7.87 8.52
CA LEU A 34 -2.71 8.34 9.49
C LEU A 34 -4.11 8.43 8.88
N ILE A 35 -4.26 9.07 7.71
CA ILE A 35 -5.53 9.24 6.99
C ILE A 35 -6.17 7.89 6.67
N LEU A 36 -5.34 6.90 6.28
CA LEU A 36 -5.81 5.57 5.88
C LEU A 36 -5.95 4.59 7.05
N GLY A 37 -5.57 4.98 8.27
CA GLY A 37 -5.58 4.12 9.45
C GLY A 37 -4.62 2.93 9.34
N VAL A 38 -3.48 3.10 8.66
CA VAL A 38 -2.44 2.08 8.49
C VAL A 38 -1.13 2.54 9.11
N SER A 39 -0.18 1.62 9.31
CA SER A 39 1.14 1.99 9.82
C SER A 39 2.00 2.65 8.74
N PRO A 40 2.86 3.63 9.07
CA PRO A 40 3.77 4.26 8.09
C PRO A 40 4.64 3.26 7.29
N PRO A 41 5.18 2.17 7.88
CA PRO A 41 5.89 1.15 7.12
C PRO A 41 5.04 0.44 6.06
N THR A 42 3.71 0.44 6.20
CA THR A 42 2.80 -0.10 5.19
C THR A 42 2.80 0.77 3.93
N ILE A 43 2.77 2.10 4.09
CA ILE A 43 2.86 3.04 2.97
C ILE A 43 4.24 2.99 2.31
N SER A 44 5.32 3.01 3.09
CA SER A 44 6.68 2.93 2.54
C SER A 44 6.88 1.64 1.72
N ARG A 45 6.58 0.46 2.28
CA ARG A 45 6.72 -0.81 1.54
C ARG A 45 5.82 -0.87 0.31
N GLU A 46 4.63 -0.29 0.38
CA GLU A 46 3.71 -0.20 -0.75
C GLU A 46 4.34 0.59 -1.89
N LEU A 47 4.88 1.77 -1.60
CA LEU A 47 5.50 2.63 -2.60
C LEU A 47 6.77 2.00 -3.16
N ASP A 48 7.64 1.44 -2.32
CA ASP A 48 8.88 0.81 -2.75
C ASP A 48 8.63 -0.37 -3.71
N ARG A 49 7.62 -1.20 -3.41
CA ARG A 49 7.34 -2.42 -4.18
C ARG A 49 6.55 -2.18 -5.46
N ASN A 50 5.85 -1.05 -5.55
CA ASN A 50 4.85 -0.83 -6.61
C ASN A 50 5.05 0.42 -7.45
N THR A 51 5.87 1.38 -7.01
CA THR A 51 6.26 2.53 -7.83
C THR A 51 7.14 2.06 -8.98
N GLY A 52 6.84 2.54 -10.20
CA GLY A 52 7.66 2.28 -11.39
C GLY A 52 8.42 3.52 -11.84
N LYS A 53 9.13 3.41 -12.96
CA LYS A 53 9.86 4.53 -13.59
C LYS A 53 8.99 5.73 -13.96
N ARG A 54 7.66 5.55 -14.05
CA ARG A 54 6.67 6.59 -14.36
C ARG A 54 5.80 6.96 -13.16
N GLY A 55 6.33 6.76 -11.95
CA GLY A 55 5.63 7.05 -10.69
C GLY A 55 4.69 5.93 -10.24
N TYR A 56 3.89 6.27 -9.23
CA TYR A 56 2.96 5.35 -8.59
C TYR A 56 1.64 5.25 -9.36
N ARG A 57 1.25 4.05 -9.79
CA ARG A 57 0.02 3.79 -10.56
C ARG A 57 -0.83 2.72 -9.85
N PRO A 58 -1.97 3.09 -9.22
CA PRO A 58 -2.68 2.24 -8.27
C PRO A 58 -3.18 0.92 -8.88
N LYS A 59 -3.73 0.93 -10.09
CA LYS A 59 -4.15 -0.29 -10.80
C LYS A 59 -2.99 -1.28 -11.03
N GLN A 60 -1.82 -0.78 -11.42
CA GLN A 60 -0.64 -1.62 -11.62
C GLN A 60 -0.09 -2.13 -10.28
N ALA A 61 -0.12 -1.28 -9.24
CA ALA A 61 0.26 -1.64 -7.89
C ALA A 61 -0.63 -2.79 -7.36
N HIS A 62 -1.95 -2.68 -7.56
CA HIS A 62 -2.89 -3.72 -7.18
C HIS A 62 -2.58 -5.04 -7.90
N ILE A 63 -2.49 -5.05 -9.23
CA ILE A 63 -2.15 -6.26 -10.02
C ILE A 63 -0.82 -6.89 -9.56
N LYS A 64 0.21 -6.09 -9.30
CA LYS A 64 1.50 -6.59 -8.78
C LYS A 64 1.36 -7.20 -7.38
N ALA A 65 0.54 -6.59 -6.52
CA ALA A 65 0.26 -7.13 -5.19
C ALA A 65 -0.50 -8.46 -5.27
N GLU A 66 -1.53 -8.57 -6.12
CA GLU A 66 -2.27 -9.82 -6.39
C GLU A 66 -1.33 -10.94 -6.86
N ARG A 67 -0.50 -10.67 -7.88
CA ARG A 67 0.45 -11.64 -8.43
C ARG A 67 1.44 -12.18 -7.40
N ARG A 68 1.94 -11.32 -6.51
CA ARG A 68 2.86 -11.76 -5.44
C ARG A 68 2.19 -12.68 -4.43
N ARG A 69 0.88 -12.51 -4.19
CA ARG A 69 0.15 -13.42 -3.30
C ARG A 69 -0.01 -14.78 -3.93
N GLN A 70 -0.42 -14.84 -5.20
CA GLN A 70 -0.54 -16.10 -5.94
C GLN A 70 0.78 -16.85 -6.08
N ALA A 71 1.92 -16.16 -6.08
CA ALA A 71 3.24 -16.79 -6.13
C ALA A 71 3.76 -17.28 -4.77
N THR A 72 3.09 -16.93 -3.67
CA THR A 72 3.45 -17.34 -2.30
C THR A 72 2.50 -18.42 -1.77
N GLU A 73 1.41 -18.73 -2.49
CA GLU A 73 0.49 -19.85 -2.27
C GLU A 73 0.97 -21.10 -3.01
#